data_AF-A0A1B7MYN0-F1
#
_entry.id   AF-A0A1B7MYN0-F1
#
_cell.length_a   1.000
_cell.length_b   1.000
_cell.length_c   1.000
_cell.angle_alpha   90.00
_cell.angle_beta   90.00
_cell.angle_gamma   90.00
#
_symmetry.space_group_name_H-M   'P 1'
#
loop_
_entity.id
_entity.type
_entity.pdbx_description
1 polymer ?
#
loop_
_entity_poly.entity_id
_entity_poly.type
_entity_poly.pdbx_seq_one_letter_code
_entity_poly.pdbx_strand_id
1 'polypeptide(L)'
;MNVEFKRFKPSTSERPNEKHKCRVKHDVGEGNDVEEVWFAGCHCDVGGGSVENNTRNSLARIPLRWMIRECFKVELDILFRRDMFKEIGMDPARLYPRVLERPDILYHSPCPSTQCSPNLTRQGPKASSNSRSIYSNSISEELEDVANAISPMYDQLQRTWKWWILEVTPQEIFYQNDNDNRDVIKTKINMGHGRYIPRQDTDDIKIHRSVKIREEAYCRKYKPKIKLGAKVKPEWIDRGVPE
;
A
#
# COMPACT_ATOMS: atom_id res chain seq x y z
N MET A 1 -14.31 -8.56 -37.02
CA MET A 1 -15.09 -8.11 -35.86
C MET A 1 -14.75 -6.64 -35.65
N ASN A 2 -15.68 -5.73 -35.96
CA ASN A 2 -15.49 -4.30 -35.73
C ASN A 2 -15.74 -4.03 -34.24
N VAL A 3 -14.70 -3.58 -33.53
CA VAL A 3 -14.82 -3.11 -32.15
C VAL A 3 -15.19 -1.64 -32.24
N GLU A 4 -16.44 -1.33 -31.91
CA GLU A 4 -16.95 0.04 -31.86
C GLU A 4 -16.46 0.70 -30.55
N PHE A 5 -15.45 1.57 -30.65
CA PHE A 5 -14.99 2.36 -29.52
C PHE A 5 -15.95 3.52 -29.28
N LYS A 6 -16.80 3.43 -28.25
CA LYS A 6 -17.53 4.60 -27.75
C LYS A 6 -16.58 5.50 -26.97
N ARG A 7 -16.16 6.59 -27.62
CA ARG A 7 -15.41 7.67 -26.99
C ARG A 7 -16.37 8.55 -26.19
N PHE A 8 -16.27 8.53 -24.86
CA PHE A 8 -17.03 9.44 -24.02
C PHE A 8 -16.44 10.85 -24.14
N LYS A 9 -17.29 11.85 -24.38
CA LYS A 9 -16.86 13.26 -24.42
C LYS A 9 -16.89 13.83 -23.00
N PRO A 10 -15.81 14.42 -22.49
CA PRO A 10 -15.85 15.12 -21.21
C PRO A 10 -16.81 16.32 -21.32
N SER A 11 -17.55 16.57 -20.24
CA SER A 11 -18.41 17.74 -20.07
C SER A 11 -17.63 19.03 -20.36
N THR A 12 -18.03 19.75 -21.40
CA THR A 12 -17.57 21.11 -21.72
C THR A 12 -18.18 22.09 -20.72
N SER A 13 -17.51 22.31 -19.60
CA SER A 13 -17.58 23.62 -18.92
C SER A 13 -16.42 24.47 -19.45
N GLU A 14 -16.75 25.56 -20.12
CA GLU A 14 -15.80 26.53 -20.66
C GLU A 14 -14.83 27.02 -19.57
N ARG A 15 -13.53 27.01 -19.84
CA ARG A 15 -12.50 27.57 -18.94
C ARG A 15 -12.27 29.04 -19.29
N PRO A 16 -12.49 29.99 -18.36
CA PRO A 16 -12.04 31.35 -18.56
C PRO A 16 -10.51 31.42 -18.46
N ASN A 17 -9.95 32.29 -19.28
CA ASN A 17 -8.54 32.52 -19.45
C ASN A 17 -8.08 33.53 -18.38
N GLU A 18 -7.40 33.12 -17.30
CA GLU A 18 -6.74 34.11 -16.43
C GLU A 18 -5.53 33.59 -15.67
N LYS A 19 -4.43 34.32 -15.85
CA LYS A 19 -3.12 34.11 -15.23
C LYS A 19 -3.14 34.62 -13.79
N HIS A 20 -3.74 33.88 -12.86
CA HIS A 20 -3.64 34.19 -11.43
C HIS A 20 -3.18 32.99 -10.61
N LYS A 21 -2.07 33.21 -9.90
CA LYS A 21 -1.41 32.41 -8.87
C LYS A 21 -2.36 31.38 -8.24
N CYS A 22 -2.14 30.09 -8.50
CA CYS A 22 -2.88 28.98 -7.86
C CYS A 22 -2.68 29.03 -6.33
N ARG A 23 -3.56 29.75 -5.66
CA ARG A 23 -3.93 29.48 -4.28
C ARG A 23 -5.36 28.98 -4.36
N VAL A 24 -5.50 27.69 -4.64
CA VAL A 24 -6.79 27.01 -4.57
C VAL A 24 -7.21 27.08 -3.11
N LYS A 25 -8.18 27.95 -2.80
CA LYS A 25 -8.95 27.81 -1.58
C LYS A 25 -9.86 26.62 -1.82
N HIS A 26 -9.57 25.50 -1.15
CA HIS A 26 -10.52 24.40 -1.11
C HIS A 26 -11.57 24.78 -0.07
N ASP A 27 -12.77 25.14 -0.52
CA ASP A 27 -13.93 25.19 0.34
C ASP A 27 -14.21 23.74 0.80
N VAL A 28 -14.07 23.52 2.10
CA VAL A 28 -14.36 22.24 2.75
C VAL A 28 -15.87 22.05 2.76
N GLY A 29 -16.38 21.06 2.01
CA GLY A 29 -17.77 20.66 2.12
C GLY A 29 -18.35 19.85 0.95
N GLU A 30 -17.88 20.07 -0.28
CA GLU A 30 -18.35 19.33 -1.45
C GLU A 30 -17.17 19.04 -2.39
N GLY A 31 -16.92 17.75 -2.70
CA GLY A 31 -16.41 17.39 -4.02
C GLY A 31 -15.04 16.71 -4.16
N ASN A 32 -14.50 15.99 -3.16
CA ASN A 32 -13.43 15.03 -3.45
C ASN A 32 -13.60 13.74 -2.62
N ASP A 33 -13.70 12.60 -3.30
CA ASP A 33 -13.68 11.28 -2.69
C ASP A 33 -12.23 10.91 -2.36
N VAL A 34 -11.83 11.11 -1.10
CA VAL A 34 -10.46 10.83 -0.62
C VAL A 34 -10.49 9.71 0.42
N GLU A 35 -9.67 8.69 0.20
CA GLU A 35 -9.41 7.64 1.19
C GLU A 35 -7.96 7.65 1.64
N GLU A 36 -7.73 7.77 2.96
CA GLU A 36 -6.41 7.60 3.57
C GLU A 36 -6.33 6.22 4.25
N VAL A 37 -5.45 5.35 3.77
CA VAL A 37 -5.31 3.96 4.26
C VAL A 37 -3.89 3.69 4.76
N TRP A 38 -3.79 3.11 5.95
CA TRP A 38 -2.51 2.81 6.61
C TRP A 38 -2.04 1.38 6.31
N PHE A 39 -0.85 1.26 5.71
CA PHE A 39 -0.22 -0.02 5.38
C PHE A 39 0.94 -0.37 6.30
N ALA A 40 1.26 -1.67 6.39
CA ALA A 40 2.46 -2.13 7.07
C ALA A 40 3.74 -1.77 6.30
N GLY A 41 4.73 -1.19 6.99
CA GLY A 41 6.07 -0.95 6.44
C GLY A 41 6.56 0.49 6.63
N CYS A 42 7.64 0.82 5.92
CA CYS A 42 8.20 2.18 5.80
C CYS A 42 7.88 2.80 4.42
N HIS A 43 8.47 3.96 4.12
CA HIS A 43 8.21 4.74 2.89
C HIS A 43 8.24 3.89 1.60
N CYS A 44 9.34 3.19 1.34
CA CYS A 44 9.51 2.36 0.13
C CYS A 44 8.78 1.01 0.21
N ASP A 45 8.30 0.62 1.39
CA ASP A 45 7.45 -0.56 1.55
C ASP A 45 5.99 -0.26 1.19
N VAL A 46 5.64 1.02 1.03
CA VAL A 46 4.35 1.46 0.48
C VAL A 46 4.51 1.94 -0.96
N GLY A 47 5.46 2.83 -1.21
CA GLY A 47 5.69 3.42 -2.55
C GLY A 47 6.50 2.55 -3.52
N GLY A 48 7.15 1.49 -3.04
CA GLY A 48 8.05 0.66 -3.85
C GLY A 48 9.49 1.19 -3.97
N GLY A 49 10.33 0.44 -4.69
CA GLY A 49 11.71 0.85 -5.03
C GLY A 49 12.82 0.34 -4.09
N SER A 50 12.49 -0.41 -3.04
CA SER A 50 13.48 -0.92 -2.07
C SER A 50 14.11 -2.28 -2.41
N VAL A 51 13.52 -3.01 -3.36
CA VAL A 51 13.91 -4.37 -3.77
C VAL A 51 14.14 -4.45 -5.26
N GLU A 52 14.88 -5.47 -5.72
CA GLU A 52 15.06 -5.75 -7.13
C GLU A 52 13.75 -6.15 -7.80
N ASN A 53 13.59 -5.84 -9.10
CA ASN A 53 12.39 -6.17 -9.87
C ASN A 53 12.07 -7.68 -9.88
N ASN A 54 13.09 -8.52 -9.73
CA ASN A 54 12.95 -9.98 -9.72
C ASN A 54 12.49 -10.54 -8.36
N THR A 55 12.42 -9.73 -7.31
CA THR A 55 11.97 -10.15 -5.98
C THR A 55 10.47 -10.47 -6.01
N ARG A 56 10.12 -11.75 -5.76
CA ARG A 56 8.72 -12.22 -5.78
C ARG A 56 7.89 -11.67 -4.62
N ASN A 57 8.47 -11.54 -3.43
CA ASN A 57 7.73 -11.06 -2.27
C ASN A 57 8.38 -9.82 -1.65
N SER A 58 7.60 -8.76 -1.50
CA SER A 58 7.99 -7.52 -0.82
C SER A 58 6.74 -6.83 -0.27
N LEU A 59 6.91 -6.05 0.80
CA LEU A 59 5.80 -5.33 1.42
C LEU A 59 5.07 -4.42 0.42
N ALA A 60 5.80 -3.77 -0.49
CA ALA A 60 5.26 -2.87 -1.51
C ALA A 60 4.32 -3.53 -2.53
N ARG A 61 4.32 -4.87 -2.63
CA ARG A 61 3.37 -5.57 -3.50
C ARG A 61 1.94 -5.50 -2.96
N ILE A 62 1.75 -5.40 -1.64
CA ILE A 62 0.42 -5.30 -1.03
C ILE A 62 -0.28 -3.99 -1.44
N PRO A 63 0.28 -2.79 -1.18
CA PRO A 63 -0.34 -1.53 -1.59
C PRO A 63 -0.45 -1.38 -3.11
N LEU A 64 0.48 -1.97 -3.88
CA LEU A 64 0.33 -2.04 -5.34
C LEU A 64 -0.93 -2.81 -5.75
N ARG A 65 -1.16 -4.00 -5.20
CA ARG A 65 -2.37 -4.79 -5.47
C ARG A 65 -3.62 -4.04 -5.03
N TRP A 66 -3.60 -3.43 -3.84
CA TRP A 66 -4.71 -2.64 -3.33
C TRP A 66 -5.05 -1.48 -4.27
N MET A 67 -4.07 -0.67 -4.68
CA MET A 67 -4.27 0.45 -5.61
C MET A 67 -4.86 0.00 -6.94
N ILE A 68 -4.41 -1.15 -7.47
CA ILE A 68 -4.99 -1.73 -8.69
C ILE A 68 -6.48 -2.05 -8.47
N ARG A 69 -6.87 -2.65 -7.34
CA ARG A 69 -8.28 -2.91 -7.03
C ARG A 69 -9.08 -1.60 -6.96
N GLU A 70 -8.54 -0.56 -6.33
CA GLU A 70 -9.19 0.75 -6.27
C GLU A 70 -9.41 1.32 -7.67
N CYS A 71 -8.42 1.23 -8.58
CA CYS A 71 -8.61 1.64 -9.98
C CYS A 71 -9.78 0.92 -10.67
N PHE A 72 -10.00 -0.37 -10.38
CA PHE A 72 -11.15 -1.11 -10.90
C PHE A 72 -12.47 -0.73 -10.21
N LYS A 73 -12.47 -0.47 -8.89
CA LYS A 73 -13.66 -0.05 -8.14
C LYS A 73 -14.20 1.30 -8.62
N VAL A 74 -13.29 2.24 -8.90
CA VAL A 74 -13.64 3.58 -9.39
C VAL A 74 -13.74 3.65 -10.93
N GLU A 75 -13.68 2.50 -11.61
CA GLU A 75 -13.84 2.37 -13.07
C GLU A 75 -12.94 3.33 -13.88
N LEU A 76 -11.67 3.47 -13.49
CA LEU A 76 -10.74 4.30 -14.25
C LEU A 76 -10.41 3.63 -15.60
N ASP A 77 -10.31 4.44 -16.65
CA ASP A 77 -9.87 4.03 -18.00
C ASP A 77 -8.35 3.76 -18.09
N ILE A 78 -7.78 3.10 -17.07
CA ILE A 78 -6.38 2.67 -17.05
C ILE A 78 -6.29 1.29 -17.69
N LEU A 79 -5.45 1.20 -18.73
CA LEU A 79 -5.19 -0.07 -19.42
C LEU A 79 -4.13 -0.89 -18.68
N PHE A 80 -4.52 -2.08 -18.23
CA PHE A 80 -3.60 -3.03 -17.60
C PHE A 80 -3.24 -4.18 -18.54
N ARG A 81 -1.97 -4.57 -18.52
CA ARG A 81 -1.49 -5.80 -19.15
C ARG A 81 -1.96 -7.01 -18.33
N ARG A 82 -2.89 -7.80 -18.88
CA ARG A 82 -3.52 -8.93 -18.16
C ARG A 82 -2.52 -10.00 -17.71
N ASP A 83 -1.49 -10.25 -18.50
CA ASP A 83 -0.38 -11.16 -18.22
C ASP A 83 0.37 -10.80 -16.92
N MET A 84 0.47 -9.50 -16.62
CA MET A 84 1.22 -9.00 -15.47
C MET A 84 0.54 -9.26 -14.12
N PHE A 85 -0.78 -9.47 -14.08
CA PHE A 85 -1.50 -9.72 -12.82
C PHE A 85 -0.97 -10.95 -12.08
N LYS A 86 -0.65 -12.03 -12.82
CA LYS A 86 -0.07 -13.24 -12.23
C LYS A 86 1.32 -13.01 -11.62
N GLU A 87 2.10 -12.09 -12.20
CA GLU A 87 3.43 -11.76 -11.70
C GLU A 87 3.41 -11.02 -10.36
N ILE A 88 2.34 -10.28 -10.10
CA ILE A 88 2.10 -9.61 -8.82
C ILE A 88 1.17 -10.40 -7.89
N GLY A 89 0.74 -11.61 -8.28
CA GLY A 89 -0.06 -12.49 -7.43
C GLY A 89 -1.55 -12.15 -7.38
N MET A 90 -2.09 -11.53 -8.43
CA MET A 90 -3.52 -11.22 -8.56
C MET A 90 -4.20 -12.11 -9.61
N ASP A 91 -5.47 -12.42 -9.35
CA ASP A 91 -6.34 -13.10 -10.30
C ASP A 91 -7.22 -12.07 -11.06
N PRO A 92 -7.07 -11.90 -12.38
CA PRO A 92 -7.87 -10.94 -13.15
C PRO A 92 -9.38 -11.24 -13.09
N ALA A 93 -9.79 -12.50 -12.86
CA ALA A 93 -11.20 -12.85 -12.75
C ALA A 93 -11.86 -12.27 -11.48
N ARG A 94 -11.07 -11.86 -10.48
CA ARG A 94 -11.55 -11.19 -9.26
C ARG A 94 -11.63 -9.67 -9.37
N LEU A 95 -11.12 -9.09 -10.46
CA LEU A 95 -11.06 -7.64 -10.68
C LEU A 95 -12.13 -7.14 -11.65
N TYR A 96 -12.46 -7.94 -12.66
CA TYR A 96 -13.36 -7.57 -13.75
C TYR A 96 -14.32 -8.72 -14.07
N PRO A 97 -15.63 -8.48 -14.33
CA PRO A 97 -16.28 -7.19 -14.61
C PRO A 97 -16.62 -6.34 -13.38
N ARG A 98 -16.56 -6.91 -12.17
CA ARG A 98 -16.70 -6.19 -10.90
C ARG A 98 -15.65 -6.71 -9.94
N VAL A 99 -15.14 -5.84 -9.07
CA VAL A 99 -14.18 -6.24 -8.04
C VAL A 99 -14.90 -7.09 -7.01
N LEU A 100 -14.48 -8.34 -6.86
CA LEU A 100 -15.03 -9.25 -5.86
C LEU A 100 -14.46 -8.92 -4.47
N GLU A 101 -15.26 -9.18 -3.44
CA GLU A 101 -14.76 -9.11 -2.07
C GLU A 101 -13.68 -10.17 -1.84
N ARG A 102 -12.74 -9.83 -0.95
CA ARG A 102 -11.65 -10.73 -0.59
C ARG A 102 -12.11 -11.68 0.52
N PRO A 103 -11.59 -12.92 0.58
CA PRO A 103 -11.81 -13.81 1.72
C PRO A 103 -11.09 -13.29 2.98
N ASP A 104 -11.43 -13.85 4.14
CA ASP A 104 -10.92 -13.37 5.43
C ASP A 104 -9.40 -13.57 5.58
N ILE A 105 -8.81 -12.84 6.53
CA ILE A 105 -7.37 -12.72 6.73
C ILE A 105 -6.76 -14.07 7.08
N LEU A 106 -5.85 -14.54 6.22
CA LEU A 106 -4.98 -15.65 6.54
C LEU A 106 -3.80 -15.14 7.37
N TYR A 107 -3.59 -15.68 8.57
CA TYR A 107 -2.43 -15.35 9.40
C TYR A 107 -1.29 -16.37 9.24
N HIS A 108 -1.57 -17.50 8.58
CA HIS A 108 -0.68 -18.66 8.56
C HIS A 108 -0.03 -18.73 7.18
N SER A 109 1.27 -18.46 7.10
CA SER A 109 2.05 -19.01 6.00
C SER A 109 2.28 -20.49 6.36
N PRO A 110 2.04 -21.46 5.46
CA PRO A 110 2.70 -22.74 5.61
C PRO A 110 4.20 -22.44 5.56
N CYS A 111 4.84 -22.39 6.72
CA CYS A 111 6.30 -22.37 6.80
C CYS A 111 6.79 -23.63 6.08
N PRO A 112 7.66 -23.55 5.07
CA PRO A 112 8.51 -24.68 4.77
C PRO A 112 9.49 -24.78 5.94
N SER A 113 9.20 -25.68 6.87
CA SER A 113 10.10 -26.12 7.94
C SER A 113 11.31 -26.86 7.37
N THR A 114 12.09 -26.22 6.50
CA THR A 114 13.31 -26.81 5.91
C THR A 114 14.38 -25.81 5.51
N GLN A 115 14.53 -24.66 6.19
CA GLN A 115 15.80 -23.90 6.15
C GLN A 115 16.17 -23.34 7.53
N CYS A 116 16.27 -24.23 8.52
CA CYS A 116 17.18 -24.05 9.63
C CYS A 116 18.01 -25.32 9.76
N SER A 117 19.13 -25.37 9.04
CA SER A 117 20.28 -26.18 9.43
C SER A 117 21.53 -25.43 8.96
N PRO A 118 22.43 -25.02 9.87
CA PRO A 118 23.74 -24.52 9.47
C PRO A 118 24.59 -25.72 9.03
N ASN A 119 25.40 -25.54 8.00
CA ASN A 119 26.38 -26.48 7.42
C ASN A 119 25.86 -27.33 6.24
N LEU A 120 26.08 -26.84 5.01
CA LEU A 120 26.86 -27.57 4.00
C LEU A 120 27.32 -26.63 2.86
N THR A 121 28.62 -26.35 2.88
CA THR A 121 29.57 -26.22 1.77
C THR A 121 29.09 -25.74 0.38
N ARG A 122 29.52 -24.51 0.05
CA ARG A 122 30.11 -24.06 -1.23
C ARG A 122 30.10 -25.08 -2.39
N GLN A 123 29.17 -24.94 -3.33
CA GLN A 123 29.35 -25.10 -4.79
C GLN A 123 28.04 -24.75 -5.50
N GLY A 124 28.02 -23.66 -6.28
CA GLY A 124 26.84 -23.25 -7.04
C GLY A 124 26.80 -23.91 -8.43
N PRO A 125 25.67 -24.50 -8.85
CA PRO A 125 25.41 -24.77 -10.26
C PRO A 125 24.72 -23.58 -10.92
N LYS A 126 25.13 -23.31 -12.16
CA LYS A 126 24.68 -22.24 -13.04
C LYS A 126 23.16 -22.30 -13.26
N ALA A 127 22.51 -21.14 -13.17
CA ALA A 127 21.07 -20.96 -13.38
C ALA A 127 20.65 -21.37 -14.80
N SER A 128 19.94 -22.49 -14.91
CA SER A 128 19.14 -22.85 -16.08
C SER A 128 17.72 -22.32 -15.87
N SER A 129 17.30 -21.48 -16.80
CA SER A 129 16.10 -20.66 -16.79
C SER A 129 14.84 -21.45 -17.15
N ASN A 130 14.32 -22.35 -16.30
CA ASN A 130 13.06 -23.04 -16.61
C ASN A 130 12.15 -23.42 -15.42
N SER A 131 12.40 -22.95 -14.18
CA SER A 131 11.53 -23.30 -13.03
C SER A 131 10.43 -22.27 -12.70
N ARG A 132 10.35 -21.14 -13.41
CA ARG A 132 9.49 -20.00 -13.04
C ARG A 132 8.01 -20.17 -13.41
N SER A 133 7.64 -21.16 -14.24
CA SER A 133 6.28 -21.29 -14.80
C SER A 133 5.34 -22.24 -14.04
N ILE A 134 5.85 -23.09 -13.15
CA ILE A 134 5.03 -24.15 -12.53
C ILE A 134 4.32 -23.68 -11.24
N TYR A 135 4.81 -22.64 -10.56
CA TYR A 135 4.24 -22.15 -9.29
C TYR A 135 3.20 -21.02 -9.42
N SER A 136 2.88 -20.56 -10.63
CA SER A 136 2.08 -19.33 -10.81
C SER A 136 0.57 -19.54 -10.87
N ASN A 137 0.07 -20.77 -10.97
CA ASN A 137 -1.36 -21.03 -11.19
C ASN A 137 -2.15 -21.45 -9.92
N SER A 138 -1.53 -21.59 -8.75
CA SER A 138 -2.18 -22.17 -7.55
C SER A 138 -2.03 -21.39 -6.25
N ILE A 139 -1.32 -20.27 -6.23
CA ILE A 139 -1.14 -19.47 -5.01
C ILE A 139 -2.22 -18.37 -4.98
N SER A 140 -3.06 -18.40 -3.95
CA SER A 140 -4.08 -17.37 -3.70
C SER A 140 -3.44 -16.01 -3.37
N GLU A 141 -4.10 -14.92 -3.77
CA GLU A 141 -3.70 -13.53 -3.45
C GLU A 141 -3.51 -13.32 -1.93
N GLU A 142 -4.28 -14.06 -1.13
CA GLU A 142 -4.20 -14.06 0.34
C GLU A 142 -2.89 -14.63 0.85
N LEU A 143 -2.46 -15.74 0.27
CA LEU A 143 -1.20 -16.39 0.62
C LEU A 143 -0.01 -15.54 0.16
N GLU A 144 -0.15 -14.88 -0.99
CA GLU A 144 0.80 -13.85 -1.42
C GLU A 144 0.85 -12.71 -0.41
N ASP A 145 -0.29 -12.18 0.06
CA ASP A 145 -0.31 -11.11 1.07
C ASP A 145 0.40 -11.52 2.35
N VAL A 146 0.24 -12.76 2.83
CA VAL A 146 1.03 -13.28 3.96
C VAL A 146 2.52 -13.27 3.65
N ALA A 147 2.94 -13.85 2.53
CA ALA A 147 4.35 -13.91 2.14
C ALA A 147 4.97 -12.50 1.98
N ASN A 148 4.21 -11.56 1.44
CA ASN A 148 4.62 -10.15 1.32
C ASN A 148 4.65 -9.45 2.69
N ALA A 149 3.67 -9.70 3.55
CA ALA A 149 3.57 -9.12 4.88
C ALA A 149 4.64 -9.64 5.85
N ILE A 150 5.22 -10.82 5.62
CA ILE A 150 6.38 -11.33 6.37
C ILE A 150 7.73 -10.95 5.75
N SER A 151 7.76 -10.26 4.61
CA SER A 151 9.01 -9.87 3.92
C SER A 151 9.77 -8.77 4.69
N PRO A 152 11.11 -8.63 4.55
CA PRO A 152 11.91 -7.57 5.20
C PRO A 152 11.32 -6.17 5.06
N MET A 153 11.44 -5.35 6.10
CA MET A 153 11.12 -3.92 6.04
C MET A 153 12.37 -3.16 5.60
N TYR A 154 12.22 -2.20 4.69
CA TYR A 154 13.36 -1.47 4.15
C TYR A 154 13.35 -0.02 4.64
N ASP A 155 13.70 0.16 5.92
CA ASP A 155 13.84 1.48 6.54
C ASP A 155 15.10 2.20 6.02
N GLN A 156 14.91 3.19 5.16
CA GLN A 156 16.01 3.94 4.55
C GLN A 156 16.79 4.76 5.58
N LEU A 157 16.17 5.17 6.70
CA LEU A 157 16.88 5.87 7.78
C LEU A 157 17.93 4.99 8.47
N GLN A 158 17.69 3.68 8.51
CA GLN A 158 18.67 2.71 9.03
C GLN A 158 19.74 2.37 7.99
N ARG A 159 19.38 2.34 6.70
CA ARG A 159 20.30 1.95 5.62
C ARG A 159 21.26 3.06 5.21
N THR A 160 20.84 4.32 5.26
CA THR A 160 21.66 5.44 4.77
C THR A 160 21.58 6.60 5.75
N TRP A 161 22.70 6.82 6.45
CA TRP A 161 22.82 7.87 7.47
C TRP A 161 22.51 9.28 6.93
N LYS A 162 22.72 9.54 5.64
CA LYS A 162 22.42 10.84 5.01
C LYS A 162 20.96 11.26 5.17
N TRP A 163 20.03 10.31 5.24
CA TRP A 163 18.62 10.63 5.45
C TRP A 163 18.36 11.24 6.84
N TRP A 164 19.22 11.00 7.82
CA TRP A 164 19.14 11.68 9.12
C TRP A 164 19.36 13.19 9.03
N ILE A 165 20.05 13.69 7.99
CA ILE A 165 20.20 15.13 7.74
C ILE A 165 18.81 15.75 7.50
N LEU A 166 17.93 15.06 6.77
CA LEU A 166 16.56 15.53 6.55
C LEU A 166 15.73 15.44 7.83
N GLU A 167 15.95 14.41 8.66
CA GLU A 167 15.22 14.23 9.92
C GLU A 167 15.56 15.26 11.00
N VAL A 168 16.79 15.81 10.98
CA VAL A 168 17.21 16.90 11.89
C VAL A 168 16.89 18.29 11.33
N THR A 169 16.53 18.39 10.05
CA THR A 169 16.19 19.66 9.42
C THR A 169 14.77 20.08 9.84
N PRO A 170 14.58 21.30 10.38
CA PRO A 170 13.24 21.81 10.65
C PRO A 170 12.40 21.86 9.36
N GLN A 171 11.25 21.19 9.36
CA GLN A 171 10.32 21.20 8.24
C GLN A 171 9.02 21.86 8.63
N GLU A 172 8.42 22.60 7.70
CA GLU A 172 7.06 23.11 7.83
C GLU A 172 6.09 21.99 7.51
N ILE A 173 5.30 21.58 8.52
CA ILE A 173 4.21 20.63 8.35
C ILE A 173 2.90 21.40 8.24
N PHE A 174 2.09 21.02 7.26
CA PHE A 174 0.75 21.53 7.03
C PHE A 174 -0.27 20.45 7.41
N TYR A 175 -1.22 20.79 8.28
CA TYR A 175 -2.33 19.91 8.63
C TYR A 175 -3.55 20.73 9.06
N GLN A 176 -4.73 20.12 8.99
CA GLN A 176 -5.97 20.73 9.47
C GLN A 176 -6.17 20.45 10.95
N ASN A 177 -6.52 21.48 11.71
CA ASN A 177 -6.75 21.38 13.15
C ASN A 177 -7.96 20.50 13.46
N ASP A 178 -7.91 19.81 14.61
CA ASP A 178 -8.91 18.81 15.02
C ASP A 178 -10.27 19.42 15.36
N ASN A 179 -10.29 20.65 15.89
CA ASN A 179 -11.51 21.27 16.40
C ASN A 179 -12.20 22.21 15.38
N ASP A 180 -11.41 22.97 14.61
CA ASP A 180 -11.91 24.13 13.87
C ASP A 180 -11.71 24.04 12.34
N ASN A 181 -11.19 22.91 11.82
CA ASN A 181 -10.82 22.71 10.41
C ASN A 181 -9.90 23.79 9.81
N ARG A 182 -9.26 24.61 10.66
CA ARG A 182 -8.31 25.63 10.21
C ARG A 182 -7.01 24.98 9.80
N ASP A 183 -6.47 25.45 8.70
CA ASP A 183 -5.13 25.08 8.25
C ASP A 183 -4.08 25.58 9.24
N VAL A 184 -3.22 24.67 9.71
CA VAL A 184 -2.12 24.95 10.63
C VAL A 184 -0.81 24.67 9.93
N ILE A 185 0.09 25.65 9.95
CA ILE A 185 1.49 25.51 9.55
C ILE A 185 2.33 25.49 10.83
N LYS A 186 3.08 24.41 11.04
CA LYS A 186 3.96 24.28 12.20
C LYS A 186 5.34 23.85 11.76
N THR A 187 6.37 24.50 12.29
CA THR A 187 7.74 24.04 12.10
C THR A 187 8.04 22.93 13.10
N LYS A 188 8.51 21.78 12.62
CA LYS A 188 8.84 20.62 13.45
C LYS A 188 10.08 19.91 12.92
N ILE A 189 10.89 19.39 13.82
CA ILE A 189 11.96 18.44 13.51
C ILE A 189 11.36 17.02 13.64
N ASN A 190 11.43 16.23 12.57
CA ASN A 190 10.72 14.95 12.47
C ASN A 190 11.34 13.85 13.34
N MET A 191 12.68 13.75 13.40
CA MET A 191 13.40 12.76 14.20
C MET A 191 12.91 11.31 14.04
N GLY A 192 12.47 10.93 12.85
CA GLY A 192 11.92 9.61 12.55
C GLY A 192 10.60 9.29 13.24
N HIS A 193 9.91 10.30 13.78
CA HIS A 193 8.59 10.13 14.41
C HIS A 193 7.51 9.89 13.36
N GLY A 194 6.53 9.06 13.73
CA GLY A 194 5.33 8.88 12.93
C GLY A 194 4.56 10.20 12.72
N ARG A 195 3.83 10.27 11.60
CA ARG A 195 2.96 11.39 11.26
C ARG A 195 1.83 11.54 12.30
N TYR A 196 1.52 12.79 12.64
CA TYR A 196 0.32 13.11 13.41
C TYR A 196 -0.91 12.99 12.51
N ILE A 197 -1.90 12.23 12.96
CA ILE A 197 -3.19 12.08 12.27
C ILE A 197 -4.15 13.03 12.97
N PRO A 198 -4.59 14.12 12.32
CA PRO A 198 -5.63 14.96 12.87
C PRO A 198 -6.98 14.24 12.85
N ARG A 199 -7.95 14.73 13.63
CA ARG A 199 -9.36 14.31 13.57
C ARG A 199 -9.62 12.82 13.83
N GLN A 200 -8.78 12.17 14.63
CA GLN A 200 -8.93 10.74 14.93
C GLN A 200 -10.26 10.37 15.61
N ASP A 201 -10.88 11.33 16.33
CA ASP A 201 -12.16 11.13 17.02
C ASP A 201 -13.37 11.38 16.11
N THR A 202 -13.19 12.06 14.98
CA THR A 202 -14.27 12.40 14.02
C THR A 202 -14.20 11.59 12.74
N ASP A 203 -12.99 11.27 12.28
CA ASP A 203 -12.73 10.65 10.99
C ASP A 203 -12.35 9.16 11.20
N ASP A 204 -12.89 8.29 10.37
CA ASP A 204 -12.58 6.86 10.42
C ASP A 204 -11.13 6.59 9.99
N ILE A 205 -10.34 6.03 10.89
CA ILE A 205 -8.96 5.64 10.57
C ILE A 205 -8.96 4.27 9.92
N LYS A 206 -8.70 4.25 8.61
CA LYS A 206 -8.61 3.02 7.82
C LYS A 206 -7.22 2.38 7.89
N ILE A 207 -7.14 1.17 8.42
CA ILE A 207 -5.89 0.38 8.50
C ILE A 207 -6.03 -0.85 7.61
N HIS A 208 -5.09 -1.05 6.69
CA HIS A 208 -5.08 -2.23 5.85
C HIS A 208 -4.69 -3.48 6.66
N ARG A 209 -5.33 -4.61 6.37
CA ARG A 209 -5.10 -5.91 7.05
C ARG A 209 -3.63 -6.37 7.10
N SER A 210 -2.77 -5.86 6.22
CA SER A 210 -1.33 -6.16 6.24
C SER A 210 -0.64 -5.78 7.56
N VAL A 211 -1.15 -4.76 8.26
CA VAL A 211 -0.66 -4.39 9.61
C VAL A 211 -0.94 -5.52 10.59
N LYS A 212 -2.15 -6.09 10.57
CA LYS A 212 -2.57 -7.20 11.42
C LYS A 212 -1.84 -8.50 11.07
N ILE A 213 -1.76 -8.86 9.79
CA ILE A 213 -1.02 -10.04 9.32
C ILE A 213 0.43 -10.01 9.83
N ARG A 214 1.07 -8.84 9.74
CA ARG A 214 2.47 -8.69 10.15
C ARG A 214 2.65 -8.65 11.67
N GLU A 215 1.68 -8.12 12.41
CA GLU A 215 1.66 -8.11 13.87
C GLU A 215 1.50 -9.52 14.44
N GLU A 216 0.61 -10.33 13.86
CA GLU A 216 0.34 -11.70 14.31
C GLU A 216 1.33 -12.73 13.74
N ALA A 217 2.09 -12.39 12.71
CA ALA A 217 3.12 -13.27 12.17
C ALA A 217 4.20 -13.56 13.22
N TYR A 218 4.19 -14.79 13.75
CA TYR A 218 5.08 -15.32 14.80
C TYR A 218 6.58 -15.00 14.64
N CYS A 219 7.05 -14.76 13.41
CA CYS A 219 8.46 -14.57 13.12
C CYS A 219 9.00 -13.16 13.39
N ARG A 220 8.17 -12.15 13.71
CA ARG A 220 8.63 -10.75 13.81
C ARG A 220 8.06 -9.99 15.00
N LYS A 221 8.92 -9.25 15.71
CA LYS A 221 8.51 -8.21 16.69
C LYS A 221 8.08 -6.93 15.98
N TYR A 222 7.03 -6.99 15.17
CA TYR A 222 6.47 -5.81 14.52
C TYR A 222 5.63 -5.01 15.52
N LYS A 223 5.81 -3.68 15.54
CA LYS A 223 4.95 -2.76 16.27
C LYS A 223 4.58 -1.61 15.34
N PRO A 224 3.29 -1.39 15.04
CA PRO A 224 2.89 -0.28 14.20
C PRO A 224 3.25 1.04 14.90
N LYS A 225 3.81 1.99 14.14
CA LYS A 225 4.19 3.32 14.64
C LYS A 225 3.04 4.33 14.64
N ILE A 226 1.85 3.89 14.22
CA ILE A 226 0.63 4.70 14.24
C ILE A 226 0.26 5.02 15.69
N LYS A 227 -0.06 6.28 15.98
CA LYS A 227 -0.49 6.71 17.30
C LYS A 227 -1.99 6.94 17.27
N LEU A 228 -2.74 5.98 17.80
CA LEU A 228 -4.19 6.06 17.94
C LEU A 228 -4.55 6.63 19.32
N GLY A 229 -5.53 7.51 19.38
CA GLY A 229 -6.14 7.95 20.63
C GLY A 229 -6.80 6.78 21.38
N ALA A 230 -6.85 6.84 22.70
CA ALA A 230 -7.32 5.72 23.54
C ALA A 230 -8.78 5.29 23.27
N LYS A 231 -9.59 6.17 22.67
CA LYS A 231 -11.01 5.92 22.34
C LYS A 231 -11.24 5.56 20.86
N VAL A 232 -10.21 5.66 20.02
CA VAL A 232 -10.31 5.54 18.57
C VAL A 232 -10.27 4.06 18.19
N LYS A 233 -11.30 3.61 17.47
CA LYS A 233 -11.36 2.25 16.91
C LYS A 233 -11.09 2.33 15.41
N PRO A 234 -9.97 1.77 14.91
CA PRO A 234 -9.68 1.82 13.48
C PRO A 234 -10.61 0.89 12.71
N GLU A 235 -10.98 1.33 11.50
CA GLU A 235 -11.63 0.50 10.51
C GLU A 235 -10.56 -0.34 9.80
N TRP A 236 -10.73 -1.66 9.77
CA TRP A 236 -9.82 -2.52 9.01
C TRP A 236 -10.33 -2.75 7.59
N ILE A 237 -9.51 -2.38 6.60
CA ILE A 237 -9.79 -2.51 5.17
C ILE A 237 -9.27 -3.84 4.63
N ASP A 238 -9.94 -4.34 3.59
CA ASP A 238 -9.74 -5.66 2.98
C ASP A 238 -9.95 -6.83 3.97
N ARG A 239 -10.75 -6.60 5.04
CA ARG A 239 -11.31 -7.69 5.84
C ARG A 239 -12.25 -8.48 4.96
N GLY A 240 -12.03 -9.78 4.86
CA GLY A 240 -12.96 -10.60 4.12
C GLY A 240 -14.18 -10.95 4.92
N VAL A 241 -15.18 -11.47 4.21
CA VAL A 241 -16.35 -12.09 4.84
C VAL A 241 -15.89 -13.43 5.42
N PRO A 242 -16.20 -13.74 6.70
CA PRO A 242 -15.99 -15.09 7.21
C PRO A 242 -16.78 -16.09 6.35
N GLU A 243 -16.10 -17.13 5.87
CA GLU A 243 -16.72 -18.21 5.09
C GLU A 243 -17.87 -18.93 5.83
#